data_AF-A0A820H8B1-F1
#
_entry.id   AF-A0A820H8B1-F1
#
_cell.length_a   1.000
_cell.length_b   1.000
_cell.length_c   1.000
_cell.angle_alpha   90.00
_cell.angle_beta   90.00
_cell.angle_gamma   90.00
#
_symmetry.space_group_name_H-M   'P 1'
#
loop_
_entity.id
_entity.type
_entity.pdbx_description
1 polymer ?
#
loop_
_entity_poly.entity_id
_entity_poly.type
_entity_poly.pdbx_seq_one_letter_code
_entity_poly.pdbx_strand_id
1 'polypeptide(L)'
;MAEKVLDLFDEMKIEPDQFTLTVLFNACAVLNNNRAMKTGKKLLDEMPENYRNNNITSTSAIDMLMKFGDVESAERMFRSIKAKGTTIYGALMNGYNLNGES
;
A
#
# COMPACT_ATOMS: atom_id res chain seq x y z
N MET A 1 -1.14 14.25 10.52
CA MET A 1 -1.30 14.48 9.06
C MET A 1 -1.96 13.28 8.40
N ALA A 2 -1.48 12.05 8.63
CA ALA A 2 -2.05 10.83 8.04
C ALA A 2 -3.52 10.54 8.43
N GLU A 3 -3.96 10.76 9.68
CA GLU A 3 -5.38 10.58 10.04
C GLU A 3 -6.31 11.49 9.20
N LYS A 4 -5.91 12.75 8.99
CA LYS A 4 -6.68 13.68 8.14
C LYS A 4 -6.85 13.18 6.70
N VAL A 5 -5.90 12.38 6.20
CA VAL A 5 -6.02 11.78 4.86
C VAL A 5 -7.17 10.77 4.84
N LEU A 6 -7.29 9.94 5.88
CA LEU A 6 -8.39 8.98 5.99
C LEU A 6 -9.74 9.68 6.23
N ASP A 7 -9.76 10.75 7.03
CA ASP A 7 -10.97 11.53 7.25
C ASP A 7 -11.47 12.18 5.95
N LEU A 8 -10.56 12.76 5.14
CA LEU A 8 -10.91 13.29 3.81
C LEU A 8 -11.37 12.19 2.84
N PHE A 9 -10.80 10.98 2.95
CA PHE A 9 -11.25 9.84 2.16
C PHE A 9 -12.67 9.40 2.53
N ASP A 10 -13.04 9.41 3.81
CA ASP A 10 -14.40 9.07 4.25
C ASP A 10 -15.44 10.10 3.75
N GLU A 11 -15.02 11.36 3.55
CA GLU A 11 -15.88 12.42 2.98
C GLU A 11 -15.98 12.37 1.45
N MET A 12 -15.02 11.72 0.78
CA MET A 12 -14.93 11.63 -0.67
C MET A 12 -16.17 10.95 -1.27
N LYS A 13 -16.77 11.56 -2.31
CA LYS A 13 -17.97 11.06 -3.00
C LYS A 13 -17.71 10.51 -4.40
N ILE A 14 -16.44 10.42 -4.76
CA ILE A 14 -15.96 9.92 -6.05
C ILE A 14 -14.90 8.86 -5.78
N GLU A 15 -14.61 8.05 -6.79
CA GLU A 15 -13.60 7.00 -6.67
C GLU A 15 -12.17 7.58 -6.60
N PRO A 16 -11.30 7.04 -5.72
CA PRO A 16 -9.89 7.37 -5.70
C PRO A 16 -9.22 7.08 -7.04
N ASP A 17 -8.51 8.07 -7.57
CA ASP A 17 -7.60 7.83 -8.68
C ASP A 17 -6.28 7.18 -8.20
N GLN A 18 -5.43 6.83 -9.16
CA GLN A 18 -4.12 6.22 -8.88
C GLN A 18 -3.25 7.02 -7.90
N PHE A 19 -3.29 8.35 -8.00
CA PHE A 19 -2.49 9.21 -7.13
C PHE A 19 -3.07 9.21 -5.71
N THR A 20 -4.39 9.33 -5.59
CA THR A 20 -5.13 9.27 -4.34
C THR A 20 -4.85 7.96 -3.61
N LEU A 21 -4.89 6.81 -4.31
CA LEU A 21 -4.54 5.51 -3.74
C LEU A 21 -3.12 5.47 -3.19
N THR A 22 -2.15 6.07 -3.90
CA THR A 22 -0.76 6.14 -3.43
C THR A 22 -0.65 6.91 -2.11
N VAL A 23 -1.35 8.05 -2.00
CA VAL A 23 -1.39 8.85 -0.77
C VAL A 23 -2.09 8.09 0.36
N LEU A 24 -3.18 7.38 0.06
CA LEU A 24 -3.93 6.60 1.03
C LEU A 24 -3.12 5.41 1.56
N PHE A 25 -2.42 4.67 0.70
CA PHE A 25 -1.55 3.57 1.14
C PHE A 25 -0.41 4.07 2.02
N ASN A 26 0.24 5.19 1.65
CA ASN A 26 1.26 5.81 2.50
C ASN A 26 0.70 6.26 3.85
N ALA A 27 -0.49 6.87 3.88
CA ALA A 27 -1.14 7.26 5.13
C ALA A 27 -1.45 6.03 5.99
N CYS A 28 -1.98 4.96 5.39
CA CYS A 28 -2.27 3.71 6.08
C CYS A 28 -0.99 3.07 6.67
N ALA A 29 0.09 3.06 5.89
CA ALA A 29 1.40 2.57 6.29
C ALA A 29 1.97 3.35 7.49
N VAL A 30 1.79 4.68 7.52
CA VAL A 30 2.24 5.54 8.62
C VAL A 30 1.40 5.35 9.88
N LEU A 31 0.08 5.19 9.74
CA LEU A 31 -0.83 5.06 10.88
C LEU A 31 -0.70 3.71 11.58
N ASN A 32 -0.45 2.64 10.84
CA ASN A 32 -0.22 1.28 11.34
C ASN A 32 -1.18 0.85 12.46
N ASN A 33 -2.47 1.12 12.28
CA ASN A 33 -3.52 0.82 13.24
C ASN A 33 -4.66 0.04 12.57
N ASN A 34 -5.62 -0.44 13.37
CA ASN A 34 -6.71 -1.28 12.86
C ASN A 34 -7.60 -0.59 11.81
N ARG A 35 -7.81 0.73 11.90
CA ARG A 35 -8.58 1.49 10.90
C ARG A 35 -7.82 1.49 9.58
N ALA A 36 -6.56 1.90 9.62
CA ALA A 36 -5.67 1.92 8.46
C ALA A 36 -5.53 0.54 7.79
N MET A 37 -5.43 -0.53 8.57
CA MET A 37 -5.35 -1.89 8.03
C MET A 37 -6.61 -2.28 7.25
N LYS A 38 -7.80 -2.02 7.82
CA LYS A 38 -9.08 -2.31 7.15
C LYS A 38 -9.25 -1.48 5.89
N THR A 39 -8.96 -0.18 5.96
CA THR A 39 -9.05 0.74 4.82
C THR A 39 -8.07 0.35 3.73
N GLY A 40 -6.80 0.11 4.06
CA GLY A 40 -5.77 -0.26 3.11
C GLY A 40 -6.06 -1.57 2.37
N LYS A 41 -6.57 -2.60 3.07
CA LYS A 41 -6.99 -3.86 2.44
C LYS A 41 -8.17 -3.67 1.50
N LYS A 42 -9.20 -2.92 1.92
CA LYS A 42 -10.35 -2.58 1.06
C LYS A 42 -9.89 -1.87 -0.23
N LEU A 43 -9.03 -0.86 -0.09
CA LEU A 43 -8.49 -0.11 -1.23
C LEU A 43 -7.67 -0.99 -2.17
N LEU A 44 -6.94 -1.97 -1.65
CA LEU A 44 -6.19 -2.95 -2.44
C LEU A 44 -7.11 -3.91 -3.21
N ASP A 45 -8.19 -4.36 -2.60
CA ASP A 45 -9.17 -5.24 -3.24
C ASP A 45 -9.94 -4.51 -4.36
N GLU A 46 -10.25 -3.24 -4.15
CA GLU A 46 -10.96 -2.37 -5.10
C GLU A 46 -10.02 -1.74 -6.15
N MET A 47 -8.70 -1.88 -6.00
CA MET A 47 -7.70 -1.26 -6.86
C MET A 47 -7.78 -1.78 -8.31
N PRO A 48 -7.98 -0.89 -9.31
CA PRO A 48 -7.98 -1.26 -10.72
C PRO A 48 -6.67 -1.92 -11.18
N GLU A 49 -6.77 -2.95 -12.02
CA GLU A 49 -5.62 -3.74 -12.48
C GLU A 49 -4.56 -2.88 -13.21
N ASN A 50 -5.00 -1.87 -13.98
CA ASN A 50 -4.10 -0.95 -14.66
C ASN A 50 -3.27 -0.11 -13.68
N TYR A 51 -3.74 0.11 -12.44
CA TYR A 51 -2.97 0.83 -11.43
C TYR A 51 -1.91 -0.04 -10.77
N ARG A 52 -2.08 -1.38 -10.76
CA ARG A 52 -1.11 -2.33 -10.16
C ARG A 52 0.22 -2.40 -10.91
N ASN A 53 0.30 -1.85 -12.12
CA ASN A 53 1.54 -1.73 -12.87
C ASN A 53 2.26 -0.39 -12.65
N ASN A 54 1.65 0.56 -11.90
CA ASN A 54 2.35 1.76 -11.49
C ASN A 54 3.29 1.42 -10.33
N ASN A 55 4.59 1.65 -10.57
CA ASN A 55 5.63 1.32 -9.60
C ASN A 55 5.51 2.09 -8.29
N ILE A 56 5.10 3.35 -8.32
CA ILE A 56 4.98 4.20 -7.12
C ILE A 56 3.81 3.70 -6.27
N THR A 57 2.63 3.55 -6.88
CA THR A 57 1.43 3.07 -6.18
C THR A 57 1.66 1.67 -5.60
N SER A 58 2.26 0.78 -6.39
CA SER A 58 2.54 -0.59 -5.94
C SER A 58 3.62 -0.63 -4.85
N THR A 59 4.64 0.23 -4.92
CA THR A 59 5.63 0.36 -3.83
C THR A 59 4.94 0.79 -2.54
N SER A 60 4.05 1.79 -2.59
CA SER A 60 3.33 2.26 -1.40
C SER A 60 2.40 1.20 -0.80
N ALA A 61 1.75 0.39 -1.64
CA ALA A 61 0.90 -0.70 -1.18
C ALA A 61 1.71 -1.85 -0.56
N ILE A 62 2.87 -2.19 -1.15
CA ILE A 62 3.79 -3.19 -0.61
C ILE A 62 4.34 -2.72 0.75
N ASP A 63 4.81 -1.48 0.86
CA ASP A 63 5.29 -0.92 2.13
C ASP A 63 4.21 -0.97 3.22
N MET A 64 2.97 -0.61 2.85
CA MET A 64 1.82 -0.72 3.74
C MET A 64 1.60 -2.15 4.23
N LEU A 65 1.57 -3.14 3.32
CA LEU A 65 1.37 -4.55 3.67
C LEU A 65 2.49 -5.07 4.59
N MET A 66 3.75 -4.75 4.28
CA MET A 66 4.89 -5.14 5.11
C MET A 66 4.80 -4.55 6.52
N LYS A 67 4.38 -3.29 6.67
CA LYS A 67 4.22 -2.65 8.00
C LYS A 67 3.03 -3.20 8.79
N PHE A 68 2.01 -3.73 8.12
CA PHE A 68 0.93 -4.48 8.75
C PHE A 68 1.30 -5.92 9.10
N GLY A 69 2.50 -6.37 8.72
CA GLY A 69 2.95 -7.76 8.88
C GLY A 69 2.33 -8.76 7.91
N ASP A 70 1.65 -8.28 6.86
CA ASP A 70 1.06 -9.12 5.82
C ASP A 70 2.08 -9.39 4.70
N VAL A 71 3.19 -10.03 5.09
CA VAL A 71 4.36 -10.29 4.23
C VAL A 71 3.95 -11.11 3.01
N GLU A 72 3.12 -12.12 3.21
CA GLU A 72 2.67 -13.00 2.12
C GLU A 72 1.91 -12.23 1.03
N SER A 73 1.00 -11.32 1.41
CA SER A 73 0.29 -10.48 0.43
C SER A 73 1.23 -9.52 -0.30
N ALA A 74 2.20 -8.95 0.42
CA ALA A 74 3.21 -8.08 -0.17
C ALA A 74 4.03 -8.80 -1.24
N GLU A 75 4.46 -10.04 -0.96
CA GLU A 75 5.16 -10.87 -1.95
C GLU A 75 4.30 -11.24 -3.16
N ARG A 76 3.04 -11.62 -2.93
CA ARG A 76 2.11 -11.93 -4.03
C ARG A 76 1.95 -10.74 -4.96
N MET A 77 1.76 -9.54 -4.40
CA MET A 77 1.67 -8.31 -5.18
C MET A 77 2.98 -8.00 -5.91
N PHE A 78 4.13 -8.15 -5.25
CA PHE A 78 5.42 -8.00 -5.91
C PHE A 78 5.55 -8.91 -7.14
N ARG A 79 5.18 -10.19 -6.99
CA ARG A 79 5.25 -11.18 -8.08
C ARG A 79 4.32 -10.81 -9.25
N SER A 80 3.16 -10.21 -9.00
CA SER A 80 2.21 -9.80 -10.05
C SER A 80 2.66 -8.58 -10.88
N ILE A 81 3.56 -7.74 -10.37
CA ILE A 81 4.04 -6.54 -11.09
C ILE A 81 4.92 -6.95 -12.28
N LYS A 82 4.52 -6.56 -13.49
CA LYS A 82 5.23 -6.93 -14.74
C LYS A 82 6.60 -6.26 -14.87
N ALA A 83 6.67 -4.96 -14.61
CA ALA A 83 7.88 -4.15 -14.74
C ALA A 83 8.21 -3.51 -13.39
N LYS A 84 9.13 -4.15 -12.65
CA LYS A 84 9.49 -3.77 -11.28
C LYS A 84 10.55 -2.66 -11.28
N GLY A 85 10.23 -1.55 -10.65
CA GLY A 85 11.17 -0.47 -10.33
C GLY A 85 12.04 -0.81 -9.13
N THR A 86 13.21 -0.18 -9.06
CA THR A 86 14.18 -0.39 -7.96
C THR A 86 13.61 -0.06 -6.59
N THR A 87 12.68 0.89 -6.50
CA THR A 87 12.02 1.30 -5.25
C THR A 87 11.22 0.18 -4.59
N ILE A 88 10.64 -0.74 -5.38
CA ILE A 88 9.84 -1.84 -4.85
C ILE A 88 10.72 -2.81 -4.06
N TYR A 89 11.92 -3.09 -4.55
CA TYR A 89 12.89 -3.94 -3.85
C TYR A 89 13.31 -3.31 -2.51
N GLY A 90 13.49 -1.98 -2.49
CA GLY A 90 13.78 -1.25 -1.26
C GLY A 90 12.67 -1.41 -0.21
N ALA A 91 11.40 -1.33 -0.63
CA ALA A 91 10.26 -1.53 0.26
C ALA A 91 10.21 -2.96 0.82
N LEU A 92 10.46 -3.99 0.00
CA LEU A 92 10.50 -5.38 0.46
C LEU A 92 11.64 -5.64 1.43
N MET A 93 12.88 -5.23 1.10
CA MET A 93 14.03 -5.44 1.99
C MET A 93 13.81 -4.76 3.35
N ASN A 94 13.29 -3.53 3.35
CA ASN A 94 12.94 -2.85 4.59
C ASN A 94 11.85 -3.62 5.35
N GLY A 95 10.83 -4.10 4.64
CA GLY A 95 9.76 -4.90 5.22
C GLY A 95 10.23 -6.21 5.85
N TYR A 96 11.13 -6.97 5.21
CA TYR A 96 11.64 -8.23 5.77
C TYR A 96 12.40 -7.98 7.08
N ASN A 97 13.22 -6.93 7.12
CA ASN A 97 13.91 -6.52 8.34
C ASN A 97 12.93 -6.16 9.47
N LEU A 98 11.82 -5.49 9.16
CA LEU A 98 10.78 -5.15 10.14
C LEU A 98 10.04 -6.39 10.67
N ASN A 99 9.88 -7.42 9.84
CA ASN A 99 9.15 -8.64 10.18
C ASN A 99 10.05 -9.79 10.69
N GLY A 100 11.36 -9.55 10.81
CA GLY A 100 12.31 -10.55 11.34
C GLY A 100 12.62 -11.69 10.37
N GLU A 101 12.51 -11.45 9.07
CA GLU A 101 12.78 -12.41 7.99
C GLU A 101 14.12 -12.17 7.27
N SER A 102 15.08 -11.56 7.98
CA SER A 102 16.44 -11.24 7.49
C SER A 102 17.41 -12.41 7.51
#